data_AF-A0A815KKL0-F1
#
_entry.id   AF-A0A815KKL0-F1
#
_cell.length_a   1.000
_cell.length_b   1.000
_cell.length_c   1.000
_cell.angle_alpha   90.00
_cell.angle_beta   90.00
_cell.angle_gamma   90.00
#
_symmetry.space_group_name_H-M   'P 1'
#
loop_
_entity.id
_entity.type
_entity.pdbx_description
1 polymer ?
#
loop_
_entity_poly.entity_id
_entity_poly.type
_entity_poly.pdbx_seq_one_letter_code
_entity_poly.pdbx_strand_id
1 'polypeptide(L)'
;MGKKTQSIEKKRSSSLPGIVFCTLVIALASVVLQTRNSPPLNEYLSKEISPTKPYETFEEFYPHYLDEHSQQTTRQWHYVGTSLFLIYMLFNPLLVLPILAGGLTAYSSIPFFRHLSNGLPEMGLFMMVYIIGGKLITRSFKKTFIPVILGYSFAWIGHFFFEHNKPATFIYPSFSLMGDFHMVYDAIRSSNGLPEMGLFMMVYIIGGKLITRSFKKTFIPLILGYSFAWIGHFFFEHNKPATFIYPSFSLMGDFHMVYDAIRSLA
;
A
#
# COMPACT_ATOMS: atom_id res chain seq x y z
N MET A 1 -27.55 25.42 -7.56
CA MET A 1 -26.94 24.68 -6.42
C MET A 1 -27.60 23.33 -6.08
N GLY A 2 -28.90 23.08 -6.35
CA GLY A 2 -29.61 21.87 -5.87
C GLY A 2 -29.19 20.49 -6.40
N LYS A 3 -28.79 20.34 -7.68
CA LYS A 3 -28.42 19.01 -8.25
C LYS A 3 -27.16 18.41 -7.63
N LYS A 4 -26.18 19.25 -7.25
CA LYS A 4 -24.91 18.79 -6.67
C LYS A 4 -25.13 18.28 -5.25
N THR A 5 -25.93 18.98 -4.46
CA THR A 5 -26.31 18.60 -3.09
C THR A 5 -27.09 17.28 -3.06
N GLN A 6 -28.10 17.11 -3.93
CA GLN A 6 -28.84 15.85 -4.06
C GLN A 6 -27.94 14.66 -4.47
N SER A 7 -26.95 14.88 -5.33
CA SER A 7 -26.01 13.82 -5.74
C SER A 7 -25.08 13.38 -4.59
N ILE A 8 -24.69 14.33 -3.73
CA ILE A 8 -23.83 14.08 -2.57
C ILE A 8 -24.61 13.35 -1.49
N GLU A 9 -25.84 13.76 -1.20
CA GLU A 9 -26.73 13.09 -0.24
C GLU A 9 -27.06 11.65 -0.68
N LYS A 10 -27.38 11.45 -1.96
CA LYS A 10 -27.62 10.10 -2.51
C LYS A 10 -26.38 9.21 -2.40
N LYS A 11 -25.18 9.75 -2.65
CA LYS A 11 -23.92 9.01 -2.50
C LYS A 11 -23.64 8.68 -1.02
N ARG A 12 -23.87 9.62 -0.10
CA ARG A 12 -23.69 9.44 1.34
C ARG A 12 -24.65 8.40 1.93
N SER A 13 -25.93 8.46 1.55
CA SER A 13 -26.95 7.47 1.89
C SER A 13 -26.56 6.06 1.39
N SER A 14 -25.98 5.97 0.20
CA SER A 14 -25.60 4.68 -0.39
C SER A 14 -24.43 3.97 0.31
N SER A 15 -23.50 4.69 0.94
CA SER A 15 -22.34 4.11 1.63
C SER A 15 -22.56 3.83 3.12
N LEU A 16 -23.61 4.42 3.72
CA LEU A 16 -23.87 4.37 5.15
C LEU A 16 -23.93 2.93 5.72
N PRO A 17 -24.61 1.95 5.09
CA PRO A 17 -24.64 0.58 5.60
C PRO A 17 -23.23 -0.05 5.70
N GLY A 18 -22.35 0.25 4.74
CA GLY A 18 -20.98 -0.25 4.74
C GLY A 18 -20.11 0.40 5.81
N ILE A 19 -20.30 1.70 6.06
CA ILE A 19 -19.64 2.40 7.17
C ILE A 19 -20.05 1.79 8.50
N VAL A 20 -21.36 1.63 8.75
CA VAL A 20 -21.88 1.02 9.98
C VAL A 20 -21.35 -0.39 10.18
N PHE A 21 -21.39 -1.23 9.14
CA PHE A 21 -20.83 -2.58 9.17
C PHE A 21 -19.35 -2.57 9.58
N CYS A 22 -18.51 -1.76 8.93
CA CYS A 22 -17.08 -1.73 9.22
C CYS A 22 -16.80 -1.23 10.64
N THR A 23 -17.50 -0.19 11.09
CA THR A 23 -17.33 0.35 12.45
C THR A 23 -17.71 -0.67 13.52
N LEU A 24 -18.81 -1.41 13.32
CA LEU A 24 -19.22 -2.47 14.26
C LEU A 24 -18.19 -3.61 14.32
N VAL A 25 -17.67 -4.03 13.16
CA VAL A 25 -16.63 -5.06 13.10
C VAL A 25 -15.32 -4.59 13.76
N ILE A 26 -14.92 -3.33 13.54
CA ILE A 26 -13.75 -2.74 14.21
C ILE A 26 -13.96 -2.71 15.72
N ALA A 27 -15.13 -2.29 16.19
CA ALA A 27 -15.46 -2.27 17.62
C ALA A 27 -15.38 -3.67 18.22
N LEU A 28 -15.96 -4.68 17.55
CA LEU A 28 -15.91 -6.07 17.99
C LEU A 28 -14.48 -6.61 18.05
N ALA A 29 -13.69 -6.43 16.98
CA ALA A 29 -12.29 -6.87 16.96
C ALA A 29 -11.44 -6.14 18.02
N SER A 30 -11.73 -4.87 18.30
CA SER A 30 -11.09 -4.11 19.38
C SER A 30 -11.43 -4.66 20.76
N VAL A 31 -12.69 -5.07 20.98
CA VAL A 31 -13.10 -5.74 22.24
C VAL A 31 -12.36 -7.07 22.39
N VAL A 32 -12.32 -7.90 21.34
CA VAL A 32 -11.56 -9.17 21.34
C VAL A 32 -10.10 -8.93 21.71
N LEU A 33 -9.44 -7.93 21.12
CA LEU A 33 -8.04 -7.62 21.43
C LEU A 33 -7.82 -7.19 22.88
N GLN A 34 -8.77 -6.46 23.47
CA GLN A 34 -8.68 -6.01 24.86
C GLN A 34 -8.99 -7.13 25.87
N THR A 35 -9.86 -8.08 25.51
CA THR A 35 -10.37 -9.10 26.45
C THR A 35 -9.76 -10.48 26.25
N ARG A 36 -9.03 -10.76 25.16
CA ARG A 36 -8.50 -12.10 24.83
C ARG A 36 -7.60 -12.73 25.89
N ASN A 37 -7.00 -11.94 26.76
CA ASN A 37 -6.13 -12.43 27.84
C ASN A 37 -6.91 -12.73 29.15
N SER A 38 -8.22 -12.49 29.17
CA SER A 38 -9.08 -12.67 30.33
C SER A 38 -10.16 -13.73 30.06
N PRO A 39 -10.65 -14.43 31.11
CA PRO A 39 -11.80 -15.33 30.97
C PRO A 39 -13.06 -14.58 30.50
N PRO A 40 -13.94 -15.25 29.72
CA PRO A 40 -13.81 -16.64 29.26
C PRO A 40 -12.98 -16.78 27.97
N LEU A 41 -12.55 -15.68 27.35
CA LEU A 41 -12.02 -15.71 25.97
C LEU A 41 -10.65 -16.40 25.88
N ASN A 42 -9.80 -16.20 26.89
CA ASN A 42 -8.48 -16.83 26.96
C ASN A 42 -8.53 -18.37 26.94
N GLU A 43 -9.64 -18.98 27.39
CA GLU A 43 -9.84 -20.43 27.42
C GLU A 43 -10.02 -21.04 26.02
N TYR A 44 -10.49 -20.24 25.05
CA TYR A 44 -10.68 -20.66 23.65
C TYR A 44 -9.46 -20.39 22.78
N LEU A 45 -8.45 -19.69 23.29
CA LEU A 45 -7.23 -19.44 22.53
C LEU A 45 -6.44 -20.74 22.38
N SER A 46 -5.82 -20.89 21.21
CA SER A 46 -5.01 -22.06 20.96
C SER A 46 -3.72 -21.98 21.78
N LYS A 47 -3.45 -23.03 22.56
CA LYS A 47 -2.21 -23.12 23.37
C LYS A 47 -1.02 -23.56 22.53
N GLU A 48 -1.26 -24.36 21.49
CA GLU A 48 -0.23 -24.87 20.59
C GLU A 48 0.17 -23.81 19.55
N ILE A 49 1.46 -23.76 19.22
CA ILE A 49 2.02 -22.90 18.18
C ILE A 49 2.56 -23.82 17.08
N SER A 50 2.14 -23.59 15.84
CA SER A 50 2.70 -24.32 14.71
C SER A 50 4.18 -23.96 14.54
N PRO A 51 5.08 -24.94 14.32
CA PRO A 51 6.48 -24.66 14.01
C PRO A 51 6.69 -23.78 12.77
N THR A 52 5.72 -23.77 11.85
CA THR A 52 5.74 -22.93 10.64
C THR A 52 5.20 -21.51 10.88
N LYS A 53 4.63 -21.24 12.06
CA LYS A 53 4.12 -19.94 12.50
C LYS A 53 4.62 -19.61 13.91
N PRO A 54 5.94 -19.38 14.11
CA PRO A 54 6.52 -19.18 15.43
C PRO A 54 6.32 -17.77 16.03
N TYR A 55 6.09 -16.74 15.21
CA TYR A 55 6.00 -15.34 15.64
C TYR A 55 4.63 -15.00 16.24
N GLU A 56 4.63 -14.35 17.41
CA GLU A 56 3.41 -13.90 18.09
C GLU A 56 3.17 -12.39 17.92
N THR A 57 4.24 -11.62 17.70
CA THR A 57 4.19 -10.17 17.55
C THR A 57 4.73 -9.74 16.18
N PHE A 58 4.35 -8.53 15.75
CA PHE A 58 4.86 -7.98 14.50
C PHE A 58 6.37 -7.69 14.60
N GLU A 59 6.83 -7.27 15.77
CA GLU A 59 8.22 -6.95 16.07
C GLU A 59 9.13 -8.18 15.93
N GLU A 60 8.67 -9.36 16.35
CA GLU A 60 9.38 -10.63 16.14
C GLU A 60 9.37 -11.08 14.68
N PHE A 61 8.26 -10.85 13.98
CA PHE A 61 8.07 -11.24 12.59
C PHE A 61 8.87 -10.36 11.61
N TYR A 62 8.99 -9.06 11.87
CA TYR A 62 9.48 -8.10 10.89
C TYR A 62 10.93 -8.32 10.43
N PRO A 63 11.89 -8.72 11.28
CA PRO A 63 13.23 -9.09 10.81
C PRO A 63 13.19 -10.24 9.79
N HIS A 64 12.39 -11.27 10.05
CA HIS A 64 12.19 -12.38 9.12
C HIS A 64 11.53 -11.92 7.82
N TYR A 65 10.57 -11.01 7.90
CA TYR A 65 9.97 -10.38 6.72
C TYR A 65 11.03 -9.72 5.84
N LEU A 66 11.97 -8.97 6.41
CA LEU A 66 13.03 -8.31 5.64
C LEU A 66 14.01 -9.30 5.00
N ASP A 67 14.27 -10.44 5.65
CA ASP A 67 15.08 -11.53 5.10
C ASP A 67 14.39 -12.20 3.92
N GLU A 68 13.06 -12.39 3.98
CA GLU A 68 12.25 -12.85 2.85
C GLU A 68 12.15 -11.83 1.70
N HIS A 69 12.66 -10.62 1.89
CA HIS A 69 12.76 -9.58 0.88
C HIS A 69 14.21 -9.09 0.78
N SER A 70 15.17 -10.01 0.76
CA SER A 70 16.59 -9.65 0.79
C SER A 70 17.02 -8.86 -0.45
N GLN A 71 16.42 -9.13 -1.62
CA GLN A 71 16.77 -8.47 -2.87
C GLN A 71 16.12 -7.09 -3.01
N GLN A 72 16.91 -6.12 -3.46
CA GLN A 72 16.44 -4.76 -3.71
C GLN A 72 15.30 -4.73 -4.75
N THR A 73 15.37 -5.56 -5.78
CA THR A 73 14.34 -5.69 -6.82
C THR A 73 13.01 -6.14 -6.24
N THR A 74 13.01 -7.15 -5.37
CA THR A 74 11.82 -7.59 -4.63
C THR A 74 11.22 -6.43 -3.86
N ARG A 75 12.01 -5.71 -3.06
CA ARG A 75 11.53 -4.53 -2.30
C ARG A 75 10.94 -3.44 -3.20
N GLN A 76 11.56 -3.17 -4.35
CA GLN A 76 11.06 -2.19 -5.32
C GLN A 76 9.66 -2.55 -5.86
N TRP A 77 9.41 -3.82 -6.17
CA TRP A 77 8.09 -4.28 -6.60
C TRP A 77 7.03 -4.07 -5.53
N HIS A 78 7.37 -4.32 -4.26
CA HIS A 78 6.49 -4.00 -3.13
C HIS A 78 6.24 -2.50 -3.00
N TYR A 79 7.27 -1.66 -3.16
CA TYR A 79 7.09 -0.19 -3.14
C TYR A 79 6.13 0.28 -4.24
N VAL A 80 6.23 -0.26 -5.45
CA VAL A 80 5.30 0.04 -6.54
C VAL A 80 3.89 -0.40 -6.17
N GLY A 81 3.71 -1.63 -5.71
CA GLY A 81 2.39 -2.16 -5.30
C GLY A 81 1.73 -1.33 -4.21
N THR A 82 2.47 -1.07 -3.12
CA THR A 82 2.00 -0.27 -1.97
C THR A 82 1.71 1.17 -2.38
N SER A 83 2.52 1.77 -3.25
CA SER A 83 2.26 3.13 -3.76
C SER A 83 0.96 3.19 -4.59
N LEU A 84 0.76 2.24 -5.50
CA LEU A 84 -0.47 2.16 -6.30
C LEU A 84 -1.71 1.91 -5.43
N PHE A 85 -1.57 1.06 -4.42
CA PHE A 85 -2.60 0.86 -3.40
C PHE A 85 -2.93 2.17 -2.68
N LEU A 86 -1.95 2.87 -2.13
CA LEU A 86 -2.15 4.13 -1.41
C LEU A 86 -2.78 5.22 -2.28
N ILE A 87 -2.37 5.33 -3.54
CA ILE A 87 -2.99 6.23 -4.52
C ILE A 87 -4.47 5.88 -4.71
N TYR A 88 -4.80 4.59 -4.84
CA TYR A 88 -6.18 4.16 -4.97
C TYR A 88 -7.02 4.51 -3.74
N MET A 89 -6.44 4.33 -2.56
CA MET A 89 -7.05 4.68 -1.27
C MET A 89 -7.31 6.18 -1.16
N LEU A 90 -6.38 7.03 -1.61
CA LEU A 90 -6.55 8.47 -1.62
C LEU A 90 -7.76 8.92 -2.46
N PHE A 91 -7.99 8.28 -3.61
CA PHE A 91 -9.15 8.57 -4.46
C PHE A 91 -10.45 7.90 -3.96
N ASN A 92 -10.36 6.90 -3.08
CA ASN A 92 -11.49 6.16 -2.53
C ASN A 92 -11.37 6.00 -1.00
N PRO A 93 -11.32 7.09 -0.22
CA PRO A 93 -10.89 7.06 1.18
C PRO A 93 -11.79 6.22 2.08
N LEU A 94 -13.08 6.04 1.73
CA LEU A 94 -13.98 5.18 2.51
C LEU A 94 -13.59 3.71 2.47
N LEU A 95 -12.82 3.26 1.48
CA LEU A 95 -12.31 1.88 1.46
C LEU A 95 -11.27 1.62 2.58
N VAL A 96 -10.75 2.65 3.26
CA VAL A 96 -9.85 2.46 4.40
C VAL A 96 -10.59 1.70 5.51
N LEU A 97 -11.87 1.98 5.72
CA LEU A 97 -12.69 1.33 6.74
C LEU A 97 -12.75 -0.20 6.59
N PRO A 98 -13.09 -0.80 5.43
CA PRO A 98 -13.09 -2.26 5.28
C PRO A 98 -11.69 -2.87 5.34
N ILE A 99 -10.64 -2.14 4.97
CA ILE A 99 -9.25 -2.62 5.14
C ILE A 99 -8.91 -2.70 6.63
N LEU A 100 -9.20 -1.64 7.39
CA LEU A 100 -8.99 -1.64 8.84
C LEU A 100 -9.86 -2.70 9.53
N ALA A 101 -11.13 -2.84 9.13
CA ALA A 101 -12.03 -3.85 9.68
C ALA A 101 -11.52 -5.27 9.41
N GLY A 102 -11.12 -5.57 8.16
CA GLY A 102 -10.57 -6.87 7.79
C GLY A 102 -9.23 -7.15 8.48
N GLY A 103 -8.33 -6.16 8.48
CA GLY A 103 -7.01 -6.23 9.13
C GLY A 103 -7.11 -6.50 10.62
N LEU A 104 -7.95 -5.73 11.31
CA LEU A 104 -8.12 -5.88 12.76
C LEU A 104 -8.81 -7.20 13.12
N THR A 105 -9.78 -7.64 12.31
CA THR A 105 -10.43 -8.95 12.49
C THR A 105 -9.40 -10.07 12.36
N ALA A 106 -8.63 -10.08 11.28
CA ALA A 106 -7.60 -11.10 11.06
C ALA A 106 -6.51 -11.05 12.14
N TYR A 107 -6.02 -9.86 12.50
CA TYR A 107 -5.05 -9.68 13.58
C TYR A 107 -5.57 -10.18 14.94
N SER A 108 -6.82 -9.87 15.29
CA SER A 108 -7.45 -10.37 16.51
C SER A 108 -7.64 -11.88 16.53
N SER A 109 -7.70 -12.51 15.36
CA SER A 109 -7.92 -13.95 15.20
C SER A 109 -6.65 -14.79 15.26
N ILE A 110 -5.45 -14.19 15.18
CA ILE A 110 -4.15 -14.91 15.18
C ILE A 110 -4.05 -15.92 16.33
N PRO A 111 -4.37 -15.57 17.61
CA PRO A 111 -4.23 -16.52 18.71
C PRO A 111 -5.21 -17.72 18.64
N PHE A 112 -6.28 -17.63 17.85
CA PHE A 112 -7.21 -18.74 17.64
C PHE A 112 -6.67 -19.73 16.60
N PHE A 113 -5.93 -19.25 15.60
CA PHE A 113 -5.45 -20.04 14.45
C PHE A 113 -3.94 -20.33 14.46
N ARG A 114 -3.23 -19.98 15.54
CA ARG A 114 -1.76 -20.19 15.67
C ARG A 114 -1.30 -21.65 15.65
N HIS A 115 -2.17 -22.61 15.93
CA HIS A 115 -1.87 -24.04 15.80
C HIS A 115 -1.86 -24.54 14.35
N LEU A 116 -2.46 -23.80 13.42
CA LEU A 116 -2.51 -24.21 12.02
C LEU A 116 -1.18 -23.93 11.33
N SER A 117 -0.82 -24.73 10.34
CA SER A 117 0.47 -24.59 9.64
C SER A 117 0.54 -23.42 8.65
N ASN A 118 -0.57 -22.73 8.41
CA ASN A 118 -0.70 -21.64 7.45
C ASN A 118 -1.67 -20.56 7.96
N GLY A 119 -1.73 -19.44 7.25
CA GLY A 119 -2.56 -18.27 7.55
C GLY A 119 -3.85 -18.18 6.74
N LEU A 120 -4.29 -19.27 6.09
CA LEU A 120 -5.45 -19.23 5.20
C LEU A 120 -6.75 -18.85 5.91
N PRO A 121 -7.05 -19.31 7.14
CA PRO A 121 -8.25 -18.85 7.86
C PRO A 121 -8.22 -17.36 8.19
N GLU A 122 -7.09 -16.83 8.63
CA GLU A 122 -6.91 -15.40 8.90
C GLU A 122 -7.10 -14.59 7.61
N MET A 123 -6.52 -15.05 6.50
CA MET A 123 -6.67 -14.43 5.18
C MET A 123 -8.14 -14.49 4.72
N GLY A 124 -8.81 -15.63 4.92
CA GLY A 124 -10.22 -15.81 4.61
C GLY A 124 -11.11 -14.83 5.38
N LEU A 125 -10.87 -14.67 6.68
CA LEU A 125 -11.58 -13.71 7.52
C LEU A 125 -11.31 -12.26 7.07
N PHE A 126 -10.05 -11.92 6.82
CA PHE A 126 -9.66 -10.61 6.29
C PHE A 126 -10.45 -10.31 5.01
N MET A 127 -10.38 -11.22 4.03
CA MET A 127 -10.96 -11.02 2.71
C MET A 127 -12.48 -11.00 2.75
N MET A 128 -13.10 -11.83 3.59
CA MET A 128 -14.56 -11.83 3.77
C MET A 128 -15.05 -10.48 4.29
N VAL A 129 -14.47 -9.99 5.39
CA VAL A 129 -14.84 -8.69 5.98
C VAL A 129 -14.57 -7.55 4.99
N TYR A 130 -13.39 -7.57 4.35
CA TYR A 130 -13.00 -6.58 3.36
C TYR A 130 -13.96 -6.52 2.18
N ILE A 131 -14.30 -7.67 1.58
CA ILE A 131 -15.17 -7.75 0.40
C ILE A 131 -16.59 -7.30 0.75
N ILE A 132 -17.15 -7.75 1.89
CA ILE A 132 -18.48 -7.35 2.34
C ILE A 132 -18.52 -5.84 2.58
N GLY A 133 -17.64 -5.31 3.43
CA GLY A 133 -17.60 -3.89 3.75
C GLY A 133 -17.31 -3.02 2.52
N GLY A 134 -16.34 -3.42 1.71
CA GLY A 134 -15.98 -2.74 0.47
C GLY A 134 -17.12 -2.74 -0.54
N LYS A 135 -17.84 -3.86 -0.72
CA LYS A 135 -19.02 -3.93 -1.60
C LYS A 135 -20.16 -3.07 -1.09
N LEU A 136 -20.40 -3.01 0.22
CA LEU A 136 -21.43 -2.14 0.80
C LEU A 136 -21.09 -0.65 0.64
N ILE A 137 -19.81 -0.28 0.69
CA ILE A 137 -19.33 1.10 0.51
C ILE A 137 -19.34 1.51 -0.96
N THR A 138 -18.74 0.71 -1.84
CA THR A 138 -18.52 1.09 -3.24
C THR A 138 -19.68 0.70 -4.16
N ARG A 139 -20.54 -0.22 -3.71
CA ARG A 139 -21.58 -0.91 -4.50
C ARG A 139 -21.04 -1.67 -5.71
N SER A 140 -19.72 -1.85 -5.82
CA SER A 140 -19.07 -2.42 -6.99
C SER A 140 -17.94 -3.37 -6.61
N PHE A 141 -18.07 -4.65 -6.99
CA PHE A 141 -16.99 -5.62 -6.78
C PHE A 141 -15.71 -5.19 -7.47
N LYS A 142 -15.79 -4.66 -8.70
CA LYS A 142 -14.61 -4.18 -9.44
C LYS A 142 -13.83 -3.16 -8.63
N LYS A 143 -14.50 -2.15 -8.04
CA LYS A 143 -13.82 -1.14 -7.21
C LYS A 143 -13.23 -1.71 -5.94
N THR A 144 -13.90 -2.68 -5.32
CA THR A 144 -13.39 -3.38 -4.14
C THR A 144 -12.16 -4.24 -4.47
N PHE A 145 -12.09 -4.90 -5.63
CA PHE A 145 -10.95 -5.78 -5.93
C PHE A 145 -9.72 -5.07 -6.51
N ILE A 146 -9.87 -3.89 -7.11
CA ILE A 146 -8.73 -3.13 -7.66
C ILE A 146 -7.56 -2.97 -6.67
N PRO A 147 -7.73 -2.48 -5.42
CA PRO A 147 -6.61 -2.26 -4.52
C PRO A 147 -5.93 -3.58 -4.11
N VAL A 148 -6.67 -4.68 -3.98
CA VAL A 148 -6.11 -6.02 -3.71
C VAL A 148 -5.20 -6.44 -4.85
N ILE A 149 -5.68 -6.28 -6.09
CA ILE A 149 -4.88 -6.59 -7.28
C ILE A 149 -3.64 -5.69 -7.33
N LEU A 150 -3.79 -4.38 -7.14
CA LEU A 150 -2.68 -3.41 -7.22
C LEU A 150 -1.60 -3.66 -6.16
N GLY A 151 -1.95 -4.00 -4.93
CA GLY A 151 -0.97 -4.33 -3.89
C GLY A 151 -0.27 -5.66 -4.19
N TYR A 152 -1.04 -6.74 -4.24
CA TYR A 152 -0.48 -8.09 -4.22
C TYR A 152 0.13 -8.55 -5.55
N SER A 153 -0.41 -8.14 -6.70
CA SER A 153 0.14 -8.61 -7.98
C SER A 153 1.58 -8.14 -8.20
N PHE A 154 1.91 -6.92 -7.76
CA PHE A 154 3.27 -6.38 -7.84
C PHE A 154 4.18 -7.05 -6.81
N ALA A 155 3.73 -7.19 -5.55
CA ALA A 155 4.46 -7.92 -4.52
C ALA A 155 4.85 -9.35 -4.96
N TRP A 156 3.90 -10.09 -5.53
CA TRP A 156 4.13 -11.46 -6.02
C TRP A 156 5.11 -11.54 -7.18
N ILE A 157 5.21 -10.51 -8.02
CA ILE A 157 6.26 -10.47 -9.05
C ILE A 157 7.65 -10.49 -8.39
N GLY A 158 7.83 -9.71 -7.32
CA GLY A 158 9.05 -9.74 -6.51
C GLY A 158 9.38 -11.15 -6.01
N HIS A 159 8.45 -11.75 -5.29
CA HIS A 159 8.64 -13.07 -4.69
C HIS A 159 8.89 -14.19 -5.69
N PHE A 160 8.12 -14.27 -6.78
CA PHE A 160 8.20 -15.44 -7.68
C PHE A 160 9.33 -15.35 -8.71
N PHE A 161 9.64 -14.14 -9.20
CA PHE A 161 10.62 -13.97 -10.28
C PHE A 161 12.01 -13.58 -9.80
N PHE A 162 12.14 -12.98 -8.61
CA PHE A 162 13.43 -12.53 -8.09
C PHE A 162 13.84 -13.31 -6.85
N GLU A 163 13.00 -13.30 -5.81
CA GLU A 163 13.36 -13.95 -4.54
C GLU A 163 13.22 -15.48 -4.59
N HIS A 164 12.37 -15.99 -5.49
CA HIS A 164 12.00 -17.40 -5.62
C HIS A 164 11.51 -18.05 -4.31
N ASN A 165 10.83 -17.27 -3.46
CA ASN A 165 10.23 -17.76 -2.22
C ASN A 165 8.70 -17.66 -2.25
N LYS A 166 8.06 -18.25 -1.22
CA LYS A 166 6.61 -18.14 -1.04
C LYS A 166 6.33 -16.90 -0.19
N PRO A 167 5.41 -16.02 -0.62
CA PRO A 167 5.07 -14.82 0.15
C PRO A 167 4.62 -15.13 1.59
N ALA A 168 5.13 -14.34 2.53
CA ALA A 168 4.74 -14.41 3.95
C ALA A 168 3.22 -14.31 4.17
N THR A 169 2.50 -13.67 3.24
CA THR A 169 1.03 -13.51 3.29
C THR A 169 0.29 -14.84 3.49
N PHE A 170 0.83 -15.95 2.98
CA PHE A 170 0.20 -17.27 3.13
C PHE A 170 0.34 -17.86 4.55
N ILE A 171 1.23 -17.31 5.37
CA ILE A 171 1.53 -17.76 6.73
C ILE A 171 1.04 -16.71 7.74
N TYR A 172 1.36 -15.43 7.51
CA TYR A 172 0.97 -14.28 8.33
C TYR A 172 0.36 -13.16 7.48
N PRO A 173 -0.92 -13.25 7.07
CA PRO A 173 -1.53 -12.26 6.18
C PRO A 173 -1.55 -10.85 6.77
N SER A 174 -1.93 -10.69 8.04
CA SER A 174 -1.97 -9.38 8.69
C SER A 174 -0.57 -8.79 8.87
N PHE A 175 0.41 -9.59 9.33
CA PHE A 175 1.77 -9.08 9.52
C PHE A 175 2.46 -8.81 8.19
N SER A 176 2.23 -9.62 7.15
CA SER A 176 2.73 -9.37 5.80
C SER A 176 2.22 -8.03 5.25
N LEU A 177 0.93 -7.74 5.39
CA LEU A 177 0.37 -6.45 4.97
C LEU A 177 0.97 -5.29 5.79
N MET A 178 1.16 -5.46 7.10
CA MET A 178 1.84 -4.47 7.94
C MET A 178 3.30 -4.27 7.51
N GLY A 179 3.99 -5.35 7.14
CA GLY A 179 5.35 -5.38 6.64
C GLY A 179 5.52 -4.55 5.37
N ASP A 180 4.57 -4.62 4.44
CA ASP A 180 4.56 -3.77 3.25
C ASP A 180 4.56 -2.27 3.57
N PHE A 181 3.72 -1.84 4.51
CA PHE A 181 3.68 -0.44 4.94
C PHE A 181 4.93 -0.06 5.74
N HIS A 182 5.39 -0.94 6.62
CA HIS A 182 6.56 -0.68 7.46
C HIS A 182 7.84 -0.61 6.64
N MET A 183 7.99 -1.45 5.61
CA MET A 183 9.13 -1.42 4.70
C MET A 183 9.15 -0.12 3.88
N VAL A 184 7.99 0.39 3.45
CA VAL A 184 7.90 1.72 2.83
C VAL A 184 8.27 2.82 3.82
N TYR A 185 7.79 2.74 5.08
CA TYR A 185 8.14 3.68 6.14
C TYR A 185 9.66 3.71 6.41
N ASP A 186 10.29 2.54 6.56
CA ASP A 186 11.73 2.41 6.76
C ASP A 186 12.52 2.94 5.56
N ALA A 187 12.04 2.69 4.35
CA ALA A 187 12.65 3.23 3.15
C ALA A 187 12.58 4.77 3.13
N ILE A 188 11.43 5.36 3.48
CA ILE A 188 11.26 6.83 3.58
C ILE A 188 12.20 7.40 4.63
N ARG A 189 12.28 6.74 5.79
CA ARG A 189 13.11 7.17 6.91
C ARG A 189 14.62 7.02 6.65
N SER A 190 15.04 6.02 5.87
CA SER A 190 16.45 5.69 5.62
C SER A 190 17.11 6.50 4.50
N SER A 191 16.42 7.48 3.88
CA SER A 191 16.99 8.45 2.91
C SER A 191 17.69 7.83 1.68
N ASN A 192 17.20 6.70 1.16
CA ASN A 192 17.75 6.04 -0.05
C ASN A 192 16.98 6.33 -1.35
N GLY A 193 16.18 7.40 -1.41
CA GLY A 193 15.71 8.03 -2.66
C GLY A 193 14.60 7.32 -3.48
N LEU A 194 14.50 5.98 -3.45
CA LEU A 194 13.43 5.24 -4.13
C LEU A 194 11.98 5.57 -3.66
N PRO A 195 11.72 5.80 -2.35
CA PRO A 195 10.41 6.28 -1.89
C PRO A 195 10.11 7.71 -2.30
N GLU A 196 11.17 8.51 -2.51
CA GLU A 196 11.05 9.87 -3.02
C GLU A 196 10.48 9.84 -4.45
N MET A 197 10.90 8.89 -5.29
CA MET A 197 10.33 8.73 -6.65
C MET A 197 8.86 8.33 -6.64
N GLY A 198 8.49 7.35 -5.81
CA GLY A 198 7.08 6.97 -5.64
C GLY A 198 6.23 8.14 -5.17
N LEU A 199 6.71 8.88 -4.16
CA LEU A 199 6.03 10.04 -3.59
C LEU A 199 5.97 11.23 -4.57
N PHE A 200 7.08 11.54 -5.25
CA PHE A 200 7.17 12.58 -6.27
C PHE A 200 6.18 12.30 -7.39
N MET A 201 6.18 11.08 -7.93
CA MET A 201 5.25 10.66 -8.97
C MET A 201 3.80 10.71 -8.47
N MET A 202 3.54 10.35 -7.21
CA MET A 202 2.22 10.48 -6.60
C MET A 202 1.75 11.94 -6.55
N VAL A 203 2.55 12.85 -5.99
CA VAL A 203 2.23 14.29 -5.90
C VAL A 203 2.03 14.88 -7.29
N TYR A 204 2.91 14.55 -8.23
CA TYR A 204 2.83 15.01 -9.62
C TYR A 204 1.53 14.56 -10.30
N ILE A 205 1.19 13.26 -10.20
CA ILE A 205 -0.02 12.71 -10.83
C ILE A 205 -1.28 13.31 -10.22
N ILE A 206 -1.32 13.52 -8.90
CA ILE A 206 -2.45 14.14 -8.20
C ILE A 206 -2.60 15.60 -8.62
N GLY A 207 -1.54 16.40 -8.49
CA GLY A 207 -1.53 17.82 -8.84
C GLY A 207 -1.87 18.03 -10.32
N GLY A 208 -1.22 17.27 -11.20
CA GLY A 208 -1.45 17.30 -12.64
C GLY A 208 -2.89 16.95 -12.99
N LYS A 209 -3.51 15.94 -12.37
CA LYS A 209 -4.93 15.61 -12.60
C LYS A 209 -5.87 16.70 -12.08
N LEU A 210 -5.57 17.31 -10.93
CA LEU A 210 -6.38 18.41 -10.39
C LEU A 210 -6.37 19.64 -11.30
N ILE A 211 -5.20 19.97 -11.85
CA ILE A 211 -4.98 21.10 -12.76
C ILE A 211 -5.57 20.81 -14.15
N THR A 212 -5.13 19.72 -14.78
CA THR A 212 -5.46 19.41 -16.18
C THR A 212 -6.84 18.78 -16.37
N ARG A 213 -7.46 18.31 -15.27
CA ARG A 213 -8.69 17.50 -15.26
C ARG A 213 -8.59 16.23 -16.14
N SER A 214 -7.39 15.83 -16.54
CA SER A 214 -7.17 14.74 -17.50
C SER A 214 -5.91 13.95 -17.15
N PHE A 215 -6.08 12.65 -16.93
CA PHE A 215 -4.98 11.75 -16.62
C PHE A 215 -3.94 11.70 -17.76
N LYS A 216 -4.39 11.63 -19.03
CA LYS A 216 -3.48 11.61 -20.19
C LYS A 216 -2.63 12.87 -20.29
N LYS A 217 -3.23 14.04 -20.04
CA LYS A 217 -2.52 15.34 -20.14
C LYS A 217 -1.52 15.55 -19.00
N THR A 218 -1.69 14.83 -17.88
CA THR A 218 -0.78 14.91 -16.73
C THR A 218 0.63 14.45 -17.09
N PHE A 219 0.80 13.50 -18.01
CA PHE A 219 2.12 12.98 -18.37
C PHE A 219 2.85 13.76 -19.47
N ILE A 220 2.17 14.69 -20.16
CA ILE A 220 2.78 15.45 -21.27
C ILE A 220 4.03 16.22 -20.82
N PRO A 221 4.03 16.96 -19.69
CA PRO A 221 5.22 17.69 -19.25
C PRO A 221 6.36 16.77 -18.82
N LEU A 222 6.06 15.62 -18.20
CA LEU A 222 7.08 14.60 -17.87
C LEU A 222 7.75 14.08 -19.15
N ILE A 223 6.96 13.73 -20.15
CA ILE A 223 7.49 13.22 -21.42
C ILE A 223 8.32 14.30 -22.10
N LEU A 224 7.79 15.52 -22.28
CA LEU A 224 8.49 16.58 -22.99
C LEU A 224 9.73 17.09 -22.23
N GLY A 225 9.70 17.16 -20.90
CA GLY A 225 10.83 17.64 -20.10
C GLY A 225 11.95 16.61 -19.97
N TYR A 226 11.62 15.36 -19.65
CA TYR A 226 12.63 14.34 -19.34
C TYR A 226 13.15 13.57 -20.56
N SER A 227 12.38 13.47 -21.65
CA SER A 227 12.84 12.69 -22.82
C SER A 227 14.12 13.25 -23.44
N PHE A 228 14.29 14.57 -23.48
CA PHE A 228 15.53 15.18 -23.98
C PHE A 228 16.71 15.01 -23.02
N ALA A 229 16.48 15.12 -21.71
CA ALA A 229 17.52 14.89 -20.70
C ALA A 229 18.02 13.42 -20.72
N TRP A 230 17.11 12.46 -20.92
CA TRP A 230 17.48 11.04 -21.03
C TRP A 230 18.27 10.71 -22.28
N ILE A 231 18.04 11.41 -23.40
CA ILE A 231 18.90 11.27 -24.58
C ILE A 231 20.35 11.65 -24.23
N GLY A 232 20.53 12.75 -23.49
CA GLY A 232 21.82 13.16 -22.91
C GLY A 232 22.49 12.04 -22.11
N HIS A 233 21.81 11.58 -21.06
CA HIS A 233 22.35 10.58 -20.14
C HIS A 233 22.67 9.24 -20.80
N PHE A 234 21.83 8.74 -21.71
CA PHE A 234 22.03 7.40 -22.28
C PHE A 234 22.97 7.39 -23.49
N PHE A 235 22.89 8.38 -24.36
CA PHE A 235 23.62 8.37 -25.64
C PHE A 235 24.91 9.19 -25.62
N PHE A 236 25.04 10.17 -24.73
CA PHE A 236 26.23 11.02 -24.66
C PHE A 236 27.04 10.78 -23.39
N GLU A 237 26.40 10.77 -22.23
CA GLU A 237 27.11 10.63 -20.94
C GLU A 237 27.25 9.17 -20.48
N HIS A 238 26.52 8.25 -21.10
CA HIS A 238 26.46 6.82 -20.77
C HIS A 238 26.31 6.52 -19.27
N ASN A 239 25.51 7.32 -18.57
CA ASN A 239 25.26 7.19 -17.14
C ASN A 239 23.76 6.99 -16.85
N LYS A 240 23.46 6.58 -15.61
CA LYS A 240 22.07 6.48 -15.14
C LYS A 240 21.65 7.82 -14.55
N PRO A 241 20.53 8.42 -15.01
CA PRO A 241 20.02 9.68 -14.48
C PRO A 241 19.83 9.64 -12.96
N ALA A 242 20.25 10.71 -12.28
CA ALA A 242 20.03 10.90 -10.86
C ALA A 242 18.53 10.89 -10.50
N THR A 243 17.64 11.22 -11.44
CA THR A 243 16.18 11.17 -11.28
C THR A 243 15.66 9.82 -10.78
N PHE A 244 16.33 8.72 -11.13
CA PHE A 244 15.91 7.38 -10.69
C PHE A 244 16.23 7.10 -9.23
N ILE A 245 17.11 7.90 -8.61
CA ILE A 245 17.53 7.76 -7.23
C ILE A 245 16.98 8.94 -6.42
N TYR A 246 17.16 10.18 -6.86
CA TYR A 246 16.76 11.41 -6.15
C TYR A 246 15.96 12.35 -7.07
N PRO A 247 14.67 12.09 -7.33
CA PRO A 247 13.90 12.80 -8.35
C PRO A 247 13.63 14.26 -8.03
N SER A 248 13.37 14.64 -6.78
CA SER A 248 13.11 16.05 -6.45
C SER A 248 14.40 16.87 -6.51
N PHE A 249 15.50 16.30 -6.02
CA PHE A 249 16.83 16.93 -6.14
C PHE A 249 17.31 16.99 -7.58
N SER A 250 17.06 15.96 -8.39
CA SER A 250 17.32 15.96 -9.83
C SER A 250 16.57 17.10 -10.50
N LEU A 251 15.27 17.25 -10.23
CA LEU A 251 14.46 18.34 -10.79
C LEU A 251 14.96 19.72 -10.35
N MET A 252 15.32 19.89 -9.07
CA MET A 252 15.92 21.15 -8.57
C MET A 252 17.25 21.46 -9.26
N GLY A 253 18.09 20.43 -9.46
CA GLY A 253 19.34 20.53 -10.21
C GLY A 253 19.10 21.01 -11.64
N ASP A 254 18.11 20.46 -12.34
CA ASP A 254 17.74 20.89 -13.69
C ASP A 254 17.36 22.38 -13.74
N PHE A 255 16.57 22.87 -12.76
CA PHE A 255 16.24 24.30 -12.68
C PHE A 255 17.45 25.18 -12.31
N HIS A 256 18.36 24.69 -11.47
CA HIS A 256 19.58 25.42 -11.13
C HIS A 256 20.50 25.54 -12.34
N MET A 257 20.66 24.47 -13.14
CA MET A 257 21.42 24.51 -14.39
C MET A 257 20.84 25.53 -15.38
N VAL A 258 19.51 25.62 -15.49
CA VAL A 258 18.86 26.65 -16.32
C VAL A 258 19.14 28.06 -15.78
N TYR A 259 19.06 28.25 -14.46
CA TYR A 259 19.39 29.54 -13.83
C TYR A 259 20.85 29.94 -14.11
N ASP A 260 21.79 29.03 -13.93
CA ASP A 260 23.22 29.27 -14.19
C ASP A 260 23.48 29.59 -15.67
N ALA A 261 22.82 28.86 -16.58
CA ALA A 261 22.91 29.12 -18.03
C ALA A 261 22.40 30.52 -18.38
N ILE A 262 21.24 30.93 -17.85
CA ILE A 262 20.67 32.27 -18.09
C ILE A 262 21.58 33.35 -17.49
N ARG A 263 22.09 33.13 -16.27
CA ARG A 263 23.01 34.07 -15.62
C ARG A 263 24.32 34.22 -16.38
N SER A 264 24.82 33.15 -17.01
CA SER A 264 26.04 33.21 -17.81
C SER A 264 25.89 34.00 -19.12
N LEU A 265 24.65 34.27 -19.54
CA LEU A 265 24.31 35.04 -20.74
C LEU A 265 24.00 36.52 -20.45
N ALA A 266 23.96 36.93 -19.18
CA ALA A 266 23.65 38.29 -18.71
C ALA A 266 24.92 39.00 -18.22
#